data_AF-A0A2V6BWE0-F1
#
_entry.id   AF-A0A2V6BWE0-F1
#
_cell.length_a   1.000
_cell.length_b   1.000
_cell.length_c   1.000
_cell.angle_alpha   90.00
_cell.angle_beta   90.00
_cell.angle_gamma   90.00
#
_symmetry.space_group_name_H-M   'P 1'
#
loop_
_entity.id
_entity.type
_entity.pdbx_description
1 polymer ?
#
loop_
_entity_poly.entity_id
_entity_poly.type
_entity_poly.pdbx_seq_one_letter_code
_entity_poly.pdbx_strand_id
1 'polypeptide(L)'
;MSNASHPFPALLQKRIVILDGAMGTTLQRLGLTEADYRGERFRDWKGKDLKGAIELLLLTKPEAVERVHEAYLRAGADVIETNTFSATTIGLCEFLFAGKPNNGRKDPEFFQHVIHDADLRDTVREINSVAVGMAREAADRVSNETGEQHFVAGALGPLPVTASLSPDV
;
A
#
# COMPACT_ATOMS: atom_id res chain seq x y z
N MET A 1 7.48 23.95 18.97
CA MET A 1 6.90 22.62 18.70
C MET A 1 7.26 21.75 19.90
N SER A 2 6.27 21.18 20.59
CA SER A 2 6.51 20.51 21.87
C SER A 2 7.45 19.32 21.67
N ASN A 3 8.49 19.27 22.49
CA ASN A 3 9.50 18.22 22.53
C ASN A 3 8.98 16.98 23.28
N ALA A 4 7.68 16.67 23.14
CA ALA A 4 7.09 15.50 23.75
C ALA A 4 7.47 14.30 22.89
N SER A 5 8.10 13.28 23.48
CA SER A 5 8.36 12.05 22.75
C SER A 5 7.04 11.42 22.32
N HIS A 6 7.04 10.84 21.12
CA HIS A 6 5.89 10.11 20.62
C HIS A 6 5.47 9.02 21.64
N PRO A 7 4.17 8.76 21.87
CA PRO A 7 3.72 7.82 22.90
C PRO A 7 4.08 6.34 22.63
N PHE A 8 4.42 6.00 21.38
CA PHE A 8 4.74 4.61 20.97
C PHE A 8 5.92 3.98 21.73
N PRO A 9 7.11 4.62 21.86
CA PRO A 9 8.19 4.14 22.75
C PRO A 9 7.75 3.81 24.17
N ALA A 10 6.86 4.62 24.77
CA ALA A 10 6.37 4.37 26.12
C ALA A 10 5.44 3.15 26.18
N LEU A 11 4.71 2.85 25.10
CA LEU A 11 3.89 1.64 25.00
C LEU A 11 4.77 0.38 24.88
N LEU A 12 5.82 0.43 24.04
CA LEU A 12 6.78 -0.68 23.85
C LEU A 12 7.48 -1.10 25.15
N GLN A 13 7.70 -0.15 26.08
CA GLN A 13 8.28 -0.45 27.40
C GLN A 13 7.31 -1.13 28.37
N LYS A 14 5.99 -0.99 28.14
CA LYS A 14 4.95 -1.48 29.05
C LYS A 14 4.45 -2.88 28.68
N ARG A 15 4.39 -3.20 27.38
CA ARG A 15 3.89 -4.49 26.90
C ARG A 15 4.36 -4.78 25.46
N ILE A 16 4.13 -6.03 25.05
CA ILE A 16 4.23 -6.42 23.65
C ILE A 16 3.16 -5.65 22.85
N VAL A 17 3.61 -5.03 21.77
CA VAL A 17 2.77 -4.35 20.78
C VAL A 17 2.47 -5.33 19.65
N ILE A 18 1.19 -5.40 19.26
CA ILE A 18 0.69 -6.30 18.23
C ILE A 18 0.59 -5.52 16.91
N LEU A 19 1.32 -6.01 15.90
CA LEU A 19 1.16 -5.57 14.51
C LEU A 19 -0.01 -6.33 13.88
N ASP A 20 -0.67 -5.71 12.91
CA ASP A 20 -1.74 -6.34 12.15
C ASP A 20 -1.26 -7.53 11.32
N GLY A 21 -2.23 -8.19 10.68
CA GLY A 21 -1.98 -9.32 9.80
C GLY A 21 -1.95 -8.92 8.33
N ALA A 22 -1.86 -9.93 7.46
CA ALA A 22 -1.75 -9.71 6.03
C ALA A 22 -3.01 -9.06 5.41
N MET A 23 -2.82 -7.86 4.85
CA MET A 23 -3.81 -7.15 4.03
C MET A 23 -4.21 -7.95 2.79
N GLY A 24 -3.23 -8.39 1.99
CA GLY A 24 -3.49 -9.04 0.71
C GLY A 24 -4.29 -10.35 0.82
N THR A 25 -3.94 -11.23 1.77
CA THR A 25 -4.66 -12.50 1.94
C THR A 25 -6.08 -12.29 2.48
N THR A 26 -6.29 -11.24 3.28
CA THR A 26 -7.62 -10.87 3.77
C THR A 26 -8.49 -10.32 2.64
N LEU A 27 -7.96 -9.43 1.80
CA LEU A 27 -8.67 -8.92 0.61
C LEU A 27 -8.99 -10.02 -0.41
N GLN A 28 -8.10 -11.00 -0.60
CA GLN A 28 -8.36 -12.13 -1.51
C GLN A 28 -9.61 -12.93 -1.13
N ARG A 29 -9.90 -13.05 0.18
CA ARG A 29 -11.10 -13.75 0.68
C ARG A 29 -12.40 -13.05 0.32
N LEU A 30 -12.37 -11.78 -0.06
CA LEU A 30 -13.53 -11.01 -0.48
C LEU A 30 -13.99 -11.34 -1.92
N GLY A 31 -13.24 -12.16 -2.66
CA GLY A 31 -13.63 -12.58 -4.01
C GLY A 31 -13.61 -11.46 -5.04
N LEU A 32 -12.77 -10.43 -4.84
CA LEU A 32 -12.71 -9.25 -5.70
C LEU A 32 -12.40 -9.60 -7.16
N THR A 33 -13.11 -8.95 -8.05
CA THR A 33 -13.08 -9.13 -9.51
C THR A 33 -12.22 -8.06 -10.17
N GLU A 34 -11.80 -8.26 -11.42
CA GLU A 34 -11.07 -7.25 -12.19
C GLU A 34 -11.80 -5.89 -12.24
N ALA A 35 -13.13 -5.90 -12.30
CA ALA A 35 -13.94 -4.69 -12.28
C ALA A 35 -13.77 -3.88 -10.97
N ASP A 36 -13.57 -4.56 -9.84
CA ASP A 36 -13.34 -3.92 -8.54
C ASP A 36 -11.98 -3.20 -8.48
N TYR A 37 -10.95 -3.77 -9.11
CA TYR A 37 -9.62 -3.14 -9.20
C TYR A 37 -9.59 -2.00 -10.22
N ARG A 38 -10.47 -2.02 -11.23
CA ARG A 38 -10.60 -0.92 -12.19
C ARG A 38 -11.40 0.25 -11.64
N GLY A 39 -12.53 -0.05 -10.98
CA GLY A 39 -13.51 0.96 -10.59
C GLY A 39 -13.93 1.83 -11.78
N GLU A 40 -14.41 3.04 -11.50
CA GLU A 40 -14.70 4.03 -12.55
C GLU A 40 -13.41 4.60 -13.15
N ARG A 41 -12.39 4.84 -12.30
CA ARG A 41 -11.15 5.53 -12.68
C ARG A 41 -10.36 4.82 -13.77
N PHE A 42 -10.27 3.50 -13.72
CA PHE A 42 -9.48 2.71 -14.67
C PHE A 42 -10.35 1.85 -15.58
N ARG A 43 -11.65 2.17 -15.73
CA ARG A 43 -12.59 1.44 -16.58
C ARG A 43 -12.06 1.28 -18.00
N ASP A 44 -11.49 2.35 -18.56
CA ASP A 44 -11.01 2.39 -19.94
C ASP A 44 -9.54 1.99 -20.13
N TRP A 45 -8.85 1.54 -19.05
CA TRP A 45 -7.46 1.11 -19.10
C TRP A 45 -7.24 0.02 -20.15
N LYS A 46 -6.29 0.24 -21.07
CA LYS A 46 -5.99 -0.66 -22.21
C LYS A 46 -4.78 -1.57 -21.98
N GLY A 47 -4.13 -1.45 -20.82
CA GLY A 47 -3.04 -2.35 -20.44
C GLY A 47 -3.57 -3.68 -19.91
N LYS A 48 -2.72 -4.38 -19.15
CA LYS A 48 -3.07 -5.65 -18.52
C LYS A 48 -4.16 -5.51 -17.46
N ASP A 49 -4.64 -6.65 -16.99
CA ASP A 49 -5.50 -6.75 -15.82
C ASP A 49 -4.85 -6.14 -14.57
N LEU A 50 -5.64 -5.36 -13.83
CA LEU A 50 -5.25 -4.64 -12.62
C LEU A 50 -5.42 -5.48 -11.35
N LYS A 51 -6.16 -6.58 -11.42
CA LYS A 51 -6.31 -7.53 -10.32
C LYS A 51 -4.97 -8.02 -9.83
N GLY A 52 -4.76 -7.85 -8.53
CA GLY A 52 -3.50 -8.16 -7.83
C GLY A 52 -2.75 -6.92 -7.34
N ALA A 53 -2.99 -5.74 -7.94
CA ALA A 53 -2.52 -4.47 -7.40
C ALA A 53 -3.46 -3.98 -6.30
N ILE A 54 -3.34 -4.54 -5.10
CA ILE A 54 -4.24 -4.26 -3.97
C ILE A 54 -4.21 -2.79 -3.54
N GLU A 55 -3.14 -2.07 -3.84
CA GLU A 55 -2.98 -0.64 -3.65
C GLU A 55 -4.05 0.17 -4.41
N LEU A 56 -4.52 -0.32 -5.57
CA LEU A 56 -5.55 0.37 -6.36
C LEU A 56 -6.91 0.41 -5.67
N LEU A 57 -7.18 -0.55 -4.79
CA LEU A 57 -8.43 -0.63 -4.05
C LEU A 57 -8.61 0.57 -3.11
N LEU A 58 -7.54 1.27 -2.73
CA LEU A 58 -7.65 2.56 -2.03
C LEU A 58 -8.42 3.61 -2.82
N LEU A 59 -8.35 3.55 -4.16
CA LEU A 59 -8.98 4.52 -5.07
C LEU A 59 -10.28 3.98 -5.66
N THR A 60 -10.39 2.67 -5.84
CA THR A 60 -11.51 2.07 -6.58
C THR A 60 -12.53 1.37 -5.69
N LYS A 61 -12.11 0.92 -4.50
CA LYS A 61 -12.95 0.17 -3.57
C LYS A 61 -12.50 0.37 -2.10
N PRO A 62 -12.48 1.63 -1.62
CA PRO A 62 -11.86 1.99 -0.34
C PRO A 62 -12.49 1.26 0.85
N GLU A 63 -13.78 0.96 0.78
CA GLU A 63 -14.51 0.25 1.84
C GLU A 63 -13.98 -1.17 2.09
N ALA A 64 -13.38 -1.81 1.07
CA ALA A 64 -12.77 -3.12 1.24
C ALA A 64 -11.50 -3.04 2.09
N VAL A 65 -10.68 -2.00 1.90
CA VAL A 65 -9.42 -1.80 2.62
C VAL A 65 -9.69 -1.33 4.06
N GLU A 66 -10.61 -0.37 4.21
CA GLU A 66 -11.03 0.16 5.51
C GLU A 66 -11.54 -0.96 6.43
N ARG A 67 -12.40 -1.84 5.90
CA ARG A 67 -12.91 -3.00 6.65
C ARG A 67 -11.82 -3.93 7.16
N VAL A 68 -10.71 -4.07 6.43
CA VAL A 68 -9.58 -4.91 6.87
C VAL A 68 -8.83 -4.23 8.01
N HIS A 69 -8.55 -2.92 7.91
CA HIS A 69 -7.94 -2.17 9.00
C HIS A 69 -8.77 -2.24 10.28
N GLU A 70 -10.07 -1.94 10.20
CA GLU A 70 -10.96 -2.01 11.35
C GLU A 70 -11.03 -3.42 11.96
N ALA A 71 -11.06 -4.46 11.12
CA ALA A 71 -11.09 -5.84 11.60
C ALA A 71 -9.83 -6.18 12.41
N TYR A 72 -8.65 -5.73 11.99
CA TYR A 72 -7.42 -5.97 12.74
C TYR A 72 -7.36 -5.16 14.04
N LEU A 73 -7.73 -3.88 14.00
CA LEU A 73 -7.79 -3.03 15.19
C LEU A 73 -8.74 -3.63 16.24
N ARG A 74 -9.96 -4.00 15.83
CA ARG A 74 -10.95 -4.63 16.74
C ARG A 74 -10.57 -6.03 17.20
N ALA A 75 -9.66 -6.71 16.49
CA ALA A 75 -9.09 -7.98 16.92
C ALA A 75 -7.94 -7.79 17.93
N GLY A 76 -7.51 -6.56 18.21
CA GLY A 76 -6.48 -6.23 19.19
C GLY A 76 -5.12 -5.88 18.58
N ALA A 77 -5.04 -5.56 17.29
CA ALA A 77 -3.82 -4.98 16.72
C ALA A 77 -3.63 -3.56 17.24
N ASP A 78 -2.43 -3.25 17.74
CA ASP A 78 -2.06 -1.91 18.19
C ASP A 78 -1.58 -1.03 17.05
N VAL A 79 -0.97 -1.65 16.04
CA VAL A 79 -0.39 -0.99 14.87
C VAL A 79 -0.98 -1.64 13.63
N ILE A 80 -1.50 -0.82 12.72
CA ILE A 80 -1.85 -1.26 11.37
C ILE A 80 -0.86 -0.71 10.36
N GLU A 81 -0.57 -1.50 9.33
CA GLU A 81 0.24 -1.05 8.19
C GLU A 81 -0.64 -0.37 7.14
N THR A 82 -0.13 0.66 6.46
CA THR A 82 -0.80 1.20 5.28
C THR A 82 -0.81 0.17 4.14
N ASN A 83 -1.86 0.17 3.31
CA ASN A 83 -1.93 -0.67 2.10
C ASN A 83 -1.04 -0.10 0.97
N THR A 84 0.27 -0.05 1.19
CA THR A 84 1.26 0.63 0.33
C THR A 84 2.51 -0.19 0.07
N PHE A 85 2.50 -1.50 0.36
CA PHE A 85 3.69 -2.36 0.24
C PHE A 85 4.37 -2.24 -1.13
N SER A 86 3.60 -2.23 -2.23
CA SER A 86 4.12 -2.06 -3.59
C SER A 86 3.86 -0.67 -4.19
N ALA A 87 3.40 0.31 -3.39
CA ALA A 87 3.01 1.65 -3.86
C ALA A 87 4.22 2.54 -4.18
N THR A 88 5.01 2.11 -5.16
CA THR A 88 6.11 2.83 -5.78
C THR A 88 5.93 2.81 -7.30
N THR A 89 6.61 3.69 -8.03
CA THR A 89 6.56 3.69 -9.50
C THR A 89 7.03 2.34 -10.06
N ILE A 90 8.13 1.79 -9.55
CA ILE A 90 8.64 0.48 -9.96
C ILE A 90 7.70 -0.66 -9.53
N GLY A 91 7.14 -0.62 -8.33
CA GLY A 91 6.24 -1.67 -7.84
C GLY A 91 4.94 -1.76 -8.63
N LEU A 92 4.40 -0.62 -9.05
CA LEU A 92 3.14 -0.55 -9.82
C LEU A 92 3.33 -0.48 -11.34
N CYS A 93 4.57 -0.44 -11.86
CA CYS A 93 4.77 -0.25 -13.30
C CYS A 93 4.17 -1.38 -14.13
N GLU A 94 4.18 -2.63 -13.65
CA GLU A 94 3.52 -3.73 -14.36
C GLU A 94 2.04 -3.45 -14.64
N PHE A 95 1.38 -2.73 -13.73
CA PHE A 95 -0.06 -2.49 -13.76
C PHE A 95 -0.43 -1.16 -14.40
N LEU A 96 0.31 -0.10 -14.11
CA LEU A 96 -0.04 1.27 -14.45
C LEU A 96 0.88 1.93 -15.48
N PHE A 97 1.92 1.24 -15.96
CA PHE A 97 2.83 1.78 -16.96
C PHE A 97 2.65 1.08 -18.31
N ALA A 98 2.28 1.86 -19.33
CA ALA A 98 2.05 1.35 -20.68
C ALA A 98 3.33 1.19 -21.52
N GLY A 99 4.44 1.83 -21.08
CA GLY A 99 5.72 1.80 -21.79
C GLY A 99 6.28 0.38 -21.88
N LYS A 100 6.94 0.07 -23.00
CA LYS A 100 7.59 -1.22 -23.23
C LYS A 100 9.11 -1.06 -23.25
N PRO A 101 9.88 -2.07 -22.83
CA PRO A 101 11.33 -2.04 -22.96
C PRO A 101 11.76 -2.08 -24.43
N ASN A 102 12.77 -1.29 -24.79
CA ASN A 102 13.28 -1.17 -26.15
C ASN A 102 13.87 -2.49 -26.70
N ASN A 103 14.47 -3.30 -25.83
CA ASN A 103 15.17 -4.54 -26.17
C ASN A 103 14.45 -5.80 -25.64
N GLY A 104 13.18 -5.66 -25.24
CA GLY A 104 12.42 -6.75 -24.61
C GLY A 104 12.80 -7.06 -23.15
N ARG A 105 13.82 -6.39 -22.58
CA ARG A 105 14.27 -6.54 -21.20
C ARG A 105 14.06 -5.26 -20.40
N LYS A 106 13.56 -5.38 -19.17
CA LYS A 106 13.45 -4.26 -18.22
C LYS A 106 14.83 -3.95 -17.65
N ASP A 107 15.58 -3.14 -18.37
CA ASP A 107 16.93 -2.69 -18.02
C ASP A 107 16.91 -1.34 -17.27
N PRO A 108 18.06 -0.80 -16.85
CA PRO A 108 18.10 0.49 -16.15
C PRO A 108 17.47 1.65 -16.94
N GLU A 109 17.58 1.68 -18.28
CA GLU A 109 16.95 2.73 -19.10
C GLU A 109 15.42 2.64 -19.05
N PHE A 110 14.87 1.42 -19.12
CA PHE A 110 13.43 1.20 -18.93
C PHE A 110 12.96 1.70 -17.56
N PHE A 111 13.66 1.36 -16.48
CA PHE A 111 13.27 1.82 -15.14
C PHE A 111 13.48 3.32 -14.95
N GLN A 112 14.44 3.94 -15.63
CA GLN A 112 14.58 5.40 -15.66
C GLN A 112 13.32 6.04 -16.25
N HIS A 113 12.81 5.49 -17.34
CA HIS A 113 11.56 5.96 -17.95
C HIS A 113 10.36 5.78 -17.01
N VAL A 114 10.23 4.62 -16.34
CA VAL A 114 9.20 4.35 -15.32
C VAL A 114 9.25 5.36 -14.17
N ILE A 115 10.43 5.67 -13.63
CA ILE A 115 10.59 6.58 -12.49
C ILE A 115 10.24 8.04 -12.86
N HIS A 116 10.37 8.39 -14.14
CA HIS A 116 10.09 9.73 -14.64
C HIS A 116 8.71 9.90 -15.26
N ASP A 117 7.92 8.84 -15.37
CA ASP A 117 6.54 8.92 -15.85
C ASP A 117 5.68 9.76 -14.89
N ALA A 118 5.15 10.87 -15.38
CA ALA A 118 4.44 11.84 -14.55
C ALA A 118 3.14 11.27 -13.97
N ASP A 119 2.35 10.59 -14.82
CA ASP A 119 1.04 10.05 -14.44
C ASP A 119 1.18 8.94 -13.38
N LEU A 120 2.18 8.07 -13.53
CA LEU A 120 2.49 7.03 -12.56
C LEU A 120 2.97 7.62 -11.23
N ARG A 121 3.84 8.63 -11.26
CA ARG A 121 4.32 9.31 -10.04
C ARG A 121 3.17 9.97 -9.27
N ASP A 122 2.29 10.66 -9.97
CA ASP A 122 1.17 11.34 -9.34
C ASP A 122 0.15 10.34 -8.79
N THR A 123 -0.14 9.28 -9.54
CA THR A 123 -1.01 8.19 -9.05
C THR A 123 -0.41 7.50 -7.82
N VAL A 124 0.89 7.19 -7.82
CA VAL A 124 1.58 6.59 -6.66
C VAL A 124 1.56 7.53 -5.45
N ARG A 125 1.78 8.83 -5.63
CA ARG A 125 1.71 9.82 -4.55
C ARG A 125 0.31 9.89 -3.95
N GLU A 126 -0.71 9.88 -4.80
CA GLU A 126 -2.11 9.89 -4.38
C GLU A 126 -2.45 8.62 -3.58
N ILE A 127 -2.10 7.43 -4.08
CA ILE A 127 -2.29 6.16 -3.38
C ILE A 127 -1.70 6.21 -1.97
N ASN A 128 -0.44 6.63 -1.83
CA ASN A 128 0.21 6.71 -0.53
C ASN A 128 -0.49 7.71 0.41
N SER A 129 -0.94 8.85 -0.14
CA SER A 129 -1.61 9.90 0.63
C SER A 129 -3.00 9.43 1.13
N VAL A 130 -3.77 8.77 0.26
CA VAL A 130 -5.07 8.16 0.60
C VAL A 130 -4.90 7.03 1.61
N ALA A 131 -3.87 6.19 1.45
CA ALA A 131 -3.60 5.08 2.37
C ALA A 131 -3.33 5.57 3.81
N VAL A 132 -2.49 6.60 3.97
CA VAL A 132 -2.18 7.17 5.28
C VAL A 132 -3.43 7.80 5.90
N GLY A 133 -4.21 8.54 5.11
CA GLY A 133 -5.47 9.13 5.58
C GLY A 133 -6.46 8.07 6.06
N MET A 134 -6.73 7.07 5.24
CA MET A 134 -7.66 5.97 5.56
C MET A 134 -7.22 5.17 6.79
N ALA A 135 -5.95 4.75 6.85
CA ALA A 135 -5.44 4.02 8.02
C ALA A 135 -5.52 4.87 9.28
N ARG A 136 -5.23 6.18 9.19
CA ARG A 136 -5.34 7.10 10.31
C ARG A 136 -6.78 7.24 10.80
N GLU A 137 -7.73 7.41 9.89
CA GLU A 137 -9.14 7.52 10.22
C GLU A 137 -9.67 6.24 10.89
N ALA A 138 -9.29 5.06 10.38
CA ALA A 138 -9.64 3.78 11.00
C ALA A 138 -9.06 3.66 12.42
N ALA A 139 -7.78 3.98 12.60
CA ALA A 139 -7.12 3.95 13.90
C ALA A 139 -7.75 4.93 14.90
N ASP A 140 -7.99 6.18 14.50
CA ASP A 140 -8.62 7.19 15.35
C ASP A 140 -10.06 6.78 15.73
N ARG A 141 -10.83 6.25 14.77
CA ARG A 141 -12.20 5.79 15.00
C ARG A 141 -12.25 4.68 16.06
N VAL A 142 -11.48 3.60 15.87
CA VAL A 142 -11.46 2.50 16.82
C VAL A 142 -10.88 2.96 18.17
N SER A 143 -9.86 3.82 18.18
CA SER A 143 -9.32 4.38 19.43
C SER A 143 -10.36 5.17 20.22
N ASN A 144 -11.16 5.99 19.55
CA ASN A 144 -12.21 6.77 20.20
C ASN A 144 -13.35 5.89 20.74
N GLU A 145 -13.62 4.77 20.08
CA GLU A 145 -14.66 3.83 20.51
C GLU A 145 -14.21 2.93 21.67
N THR A 146 -12.97 2.45 21.67
CA THR A 146 -12.47 1.51 22.69
C THR A 146 -11.74 2.19 23.85
N GLY A 147 -11.27 3.42 23.66
CA GLY A 147 -10.37 4.10 24.60
C GLY A 147 -8.93 3.59 24.55
N GLU A 148 -8.62 2.65 23.65
CA GLU A 148 -7.26 2.15 23.43
C GLU A 148 -6.53 3.00 22.39
N GLN A 149 -5.21 3.10 22.51
CA GLN A 149 -4.41 3.88 21.59
C GLN A 149 -3.89 3.00 20.45
N HIS A 150 -4.21 3.37 19.21
CA HIS A 150 -3.74 2.70 18.01
C HIS A 150 -2.74 3.55 17.21
N PHE A 151 -1.94 2.91 16.37
CA PHE A 151 -0.88 3.53 15.58
C PHE A 151 -0.93 3.07 14.12
N VAL A 152 -0.34 3.87 13.24
CA VAL A 152 -0.22 3.56 11.80
C VAL A 152 1.25 3.49 11.43
N ALA A 153 1.64 2.40 10.77
CA ALA A 153 2.95 2.23 10.17
C ALA A 153 2.86 2.40 8.64
N GLY A 154 3.69 3.26 8.07
CA GLY A 154 3.81 3.40 6.62
C GLY A 154 4.57 2.21 6.03
N ALA A 155 3.89 1.33 5.29
CA ALA A 155 4.50 0.17 4.66
C ALA A 155 5.31 0.56 3.42
N LEU A 156 6.56 0.10 3.37
CA LEU A 156 7.46 0.22 2.21
C LEU A 156 8.07 -1.16 1.92
N GLY A 157 7.53 -1.84 0.92
CA GLY A 157 8.02 -3.15 0.50
C GLY A 157 9.28 -3.06 -0.35
N PRO A 158 10.00 -4.19 -0.52
CA PRO A 158 11.11 -4.28 -1.45
C PRO A 158 10.62 -4.13 -2.89
N LEU A 159 11.51 -3.63 -3.75
CA LEU A 159 11.24 -3.57 -5.18
C LEU A 159 11.40 -4.95 -5.83
N PRO A 160 10.71 -5.24 -6.94
CA PRO A 160 10.89 -6.48 -7.72
C PRO A 160 12.22 -6.52 -8.49
N VAL A 161 13.14 -5.58 -8.22
CA VAL A 161 14.45 -5.47 -8.87
C VAL A 161 15.55 -5.61 -7.82
N THR A 162 16.56 -6.39 -8.16
CA THR A 162 17.72 -6.62 -7.29
C THR A 162 18.91 -5.83 -7.82
N ALA A 163 19.42 -4.90 -7.01
CA ALA A 163 20.63 -4.12 -7.36
C ALA A 163 21.93 -4.95 -7.26
N SER A 164 21.90 -6.08 -6.55
CA SER A 164 23.07 -6.90 -6.21
C SER A 164 23.23 -8.17 -7.06
N LEU A 165 22.66 -8.22 -8.27
CA LEU A 165 22.96 -9.31 -9.20
C LEU A 165 24.41 -9.14 -9.72
N SER A 166 25.36 -9.82 -9.07
CA SER A 166 26.71 -9.99 -9.60
C SER A 166 26.61 -10.68 -10.97
N PRO A 167 27.17 -10.12 -12.05
CA PRO A 167 27.07 -10.70 -13.39
C PRO A 167 27.76 -12.05 -13.57
N ASP A 168 28.58 -12.49 -12.62
CA ASP A 168 29.39 -13.70 -12.74
C ASP A 168 29.25 -14.61 -11.51
N VAL A 169 28.62 -15.78 -11.71
CA VAL A 169 28.85 -17.05 -11.01
C VAL A 169 28.88 -18.17 -12.04
#